data_AF-A0A563CQJ5-F1
#
_entry.id   AF-A0A563CQJ5-F1
#
_cell.length_a   1.000
_cell.length_b   1.000
_cell.length_c   1.000
_cell.angle_alpha   90.00
_cell.angle_beta   90.00
_cell.angle_gamma   90.00
#
_symmetry.space_group_name_H-M   'P 1'
#
loop_
_entity.id
_entity.type
_entity.pdbx_description
1 polymer ?
#
loop_
_entity_poly.entity_id
_entity_poly.type
_entity_poly.pdbx_seq_one_letter_code
_entity_poly.pdbx_strand_id
1 'polypeptide(L)'
;MSNNVYDVLAKGNLHEELEGLGGLYRVVGGLGLHAVVNAEEVSWADHTVTVPDGISLPRLRENGTVCDFDTLVCSPDGDVIDTHGKVIGDVIGEEMTISVFGLRPYRDNKRGLLDFVGGRYVDSNGNLFWRLNGNKFTGKKH
;
A
#
# COMPACT_ATOMS: atom_id res chain seq x y z
N MET A 1 13.80 15.92 7.38
CA MET A 1 13.04 14.96 6.56
C MET A 1 11.71 15.59 6.22
N SER A 2 11.20 15.42 5.00
CA SER A 2 9.85 15.89 4.69
C SER A 2 8.84 15.13 5.54
N ASN A 3 7.83 15.82 6.04
CA ASN A 3 6.72 15.18 6.76
C ASN A 3 5.63 14.69 5.79
N ASN A 4 5.79 14.86 4.48
CA ASN A 4 4.81 14.43 3.48
C ASN A 4 5.23 13.10 2.85
N VAL A 5 4.33 12.12 2.83
CA VAL A 5 4.57 10.82 2.19
C VAL A 5 4.89 10.97 0.71
N TYR A 6 4.23 11.88 -0.02
CA TYR A 6 4.49 12.06 -1.46
C TYR A 6 5.94 12.49 -1.75
N ASP A 7 6.54 13.31 -0.89
CA ASP A 7 7.94 13.72 -1.03
C ASP A 7 8.91 12.56 -0.78
N VAL A 8 8.55 11.64 0.12
CA VAL A 8 9.34 10.42 0.37
C VAL A 8 9.33 9.53 -0.88
N LEU A 9 8.15 9.31 -1.48
CA LEU A 9 8.01 8.51 -2.70
C LEU A 9 8.78 9.12 -3.88
N ALA A 10 8.67 10.44 -4.05
CA ALA A 10 9.35 11.16 -5.12
C ALA A 10 10.88 11.14 -4.94
N LYS A 11 11.38 11.36 -3.71
CA LYS A 11 12.81 11.30 -3.41
C LYS A 11 13.39 9.90 -3.64
N GLY A 12 12.61 8.87 -3.34
CA GLY A 12 13.01 7.49 -3.50
C GLY A 12 13.00 6.99 -4.95
N ASN A 13 12.43 7.76 -5.88
CA ASN A 13 12.24 7.35 -7.27
C ASN A 13 11.51 6.00 -7.42
N LEU A 14 10.58 5.73 -6.48
CA LEU A 14 10.03 4.39 -6.27
C LEU A 14 9.39 3.79 -7.53
N HIS A 15 8.70 4.62 -8.32
CA HIS A 15 8.03 4.17 -9.51
C HIS A 15 9.01 3.68 -10.60
N GLU A 16 10.10 4.42 -10.85
CA GLU A 16 11.12 4.00 -11.81
C GLU A 16 11.84 2.73 -11.36
N GLU A 17 12.15 2.62 -10.07
CA GLU A 17 12.78 1.42 -9.48
C GLU A 17 11.89 0.17 -9.62
N LEU A 18 10.57 0.32 -9.42
CA LEU A 18 9.61 -0.77 -9.58
C LEU A 18 9.30 -1.10 -11.05
N GLU A 19 9.28 -0.10 -11.95
CA GLU A 19 9.17 -0.33 -13.39
C GLU A 19 10.32 -1.17 -13.93
N GLY A 20 11.54 -0.99 -13.41
CA GLY A 20 12.71 -1.79 -13.75
C GLY A 20 12.55 -3.30 -13.48
N LEU A 21 11.63 -3.69 -12.57
CA LEU A 21 11.31 -5.09 -12.29
C LEU A 21 10.34 -5.72 -13.30
N GLY A 22 9.68 -4.93 -14.15
CA GLY A 22 8.68 -5.40 -15.11
C GLY A 22 7.39 -5.97 -14.47
N GLY A 23 7.23 -5.81 -13.16
CA GLY A 23 6.08 -6.28 -12.40
C GLY A 23 4.99 -5.22 -12.26
N LEU A 24 3.72 -5.66 -12.34
CA LEU A 24 2.58 -4.79 -12.04
C LEU A 24 2.35 -4.77 -10.53
N TYR A 25 2.19 -3.58 -9.95
CA TYR A 25 1.81 -3.41 -8.56
C TYR A 25 0.71 -2.35 -8.40
N ARG A 26 0.08 -2.32 -7.24
CA ARG A 26 -0.95 -1.34 -6.85
C ARG A 26 -0.69 -0.89 -5.43
N VAL A 27 -0.62 0.42 -5.22
CA VAL A 27 -0.62 1.01 -3.88
C VAL A 27 -2.05 1.08 -3.38
N VAL A 28 -2.29 0.56 -2.17
CA VAL A 28 -3.61 0.48 -1.55
C VAL A 28 -3.57 1.08 -0.15
N GLY A 29 -4.66 0.88 0.61
CA GLY A 29 -4.76 1.37 1.98
C GLY A 29 -4.88 2.89 2.05
N GLY A 30 -4.43 3.46 3.17
CA GLY A 30 -4.62 4.88 3.48
C GLY A 30 -4.00 5.82 2.43
N LEU A 31 -2.80 5.50 1.93
CA LEU A 31 -2.13 6.29 0.89
C LEU A 31 -2.90 6.23 -0.44
N GLY A 32 -3.27 5.03 -0.90
CA GLY A 32 -4.02 4.87 -2.15
C GLY A 32 -5.37 5.57 -2.10
N LEU A 33 -6.10 5.44 -1.00
CA LEU A 33 -7.38 6.13 -0.81
C LEU A 33 -7.20 7.64 -0.74
N HIS A 34 -6.18 8.13 -0.03
CA HIS A 34 -5.89 9.55 0.08
C HIS A 34 -5.60 10.19 -1.28
N ALA A 35 -4.83 9.51 -2.13
CA ALA A 35 -4.56 9.96 -3.50
C ALA A 35 -5.86 10.09 -4.33
N VAL A 36 -6.72 9.07 -4.30
CA VAL A 36 -7.98 9.09 -5.08
C VAL A 36 -8.96 10.15 -4.56
N VAL A 37 -9.10 10.30 -3.24
CA VAL A 37 -10.02 11.28 -2.64
C VAL A 37 -9.61 12.72 -2.96
N ASN A 38 -8.31 12.99 -3.06
CA ASN A 38 -7.77 14.31 -3.35
C ASN A 38 -7.29 14.44 -4.79
N ALA A 39 -7.74 13.57 -5.70
CA ALA A 39 -7.27 13.58 -7.08
C ALA A 39 -7.68 14.89 -7.78
N GLU A 40 -6.70 15.51 -8.43
CA GLU A 40 -6.95 16.50 -9.48
C GLU A 40 -7.35 15.78 -10.78
N GLU A 41 -6.68 14.67 -11.08
CA GLU A 41 -6.94 13.84 -12.25
C GLU A 41 -6.76 12.34 -11.97
N VAL A 42 -7.57 11.52 -12.64
CA VAL A 42 -7.41 10.07 -12.69
C VAL A 42 -7.31 9.63 -14.16
N SER A 43 -6.12 9.21 -14.60
CA SER A 43 -5.93 8.63 -15.93
C SER A 43 -6.08 7.12 -15.87
N TRP A 44 -7.15 6.60 -16.46
CA TRP A 44 -7.37 5.16 -16.57
C TRP A 44 -6.47 4.49 -17.61
N ALA A 45 -6.03 5.24 -18.62
CA ALA A 45 -5.15 4.76 -19.68
C ALA A 45 -3.72 4.57 -19.14
N ASP A 46 -3.26 5.54 -18.35
CA ASP A 46 -1.91 5.53 -17.79
C ASP A 46 -1.85 4.88 -16.41
N HIS A 47 -3.01 4.55 -15.84
CA HIS A 47 -3.17 3.97 -14.50
C HIS A 47 -2.57 4.85 -13.39
N THR A 48 -2.68 6.17 -13.54
CA THR A 48 -2.13 7.18 -12.63
C THR A 48 -3.23 8.01 -11.96
N VAL A 49 -2.91 8.50 -10.76
CA VAL A 49 -3.71 9.49 -10.03
C VAL A 49 -2.80 10.67 -9.74
N THR A 50 -3.18 11.84 -10.21
CA THR A 50 -2.46 13.10 -9.94
C THR A 50 -3.15 13.80 -8.78
N VAL A 51 -2.39 14.21 -7.77
CA VAL A 51 -2.87 15.04 -6.66
C VAL A 51 -2.39 16.48 -6.87
N PRO A 52 -3.19 17.50 -6.50
CA PRO A 52 -2.83 18.89 -6.70
C PRO A 52 -1.70 19.33 -5.77
N ASP A 53 -0.97 20.35 -6.18
CA ASP A 53 0.08 20.97 -5.38
C ASP A 53 -0.45 21.43 -4.02
N GLY A 54 0.35 21.18 -2.97
CA GLY A 54 0.01 21.55 -1.58
C GLY A 54 -0.81 20.51 -0.82
N ILE A 55 -1.21 19.40 -1.45
CA ILE A 55 -1.74 18.24 -0.74
C ILE A 55 -0.66 17.56 0.10
N SER A 56 -1.03 17.23 1.34
CA SER A 56 -0.13 16.61 2.30
C SER A 56 -0.77 15.41 2.94
N LEU A 57 -0.07 14.28 2.88
CA LEU A 57 -0.35 13.12 3.71
C LEU A 57 0.78 13.02 4.75
N PRO A 58 0.53 13.36 6.02
CA PRO A 58 1.55 13.31 7.05
C PRO A 58 2.15 11.91 7.19
N ARG A 59 3.49 11.83 7.24
CA ARG A 59 4.23 10.60 7.49
C ARG A 59 3.96 10.04 8.87
N LEU A 60 3.84 10.93 9.87
CA LEU A 60 3.49 10.57 11.24
C LEU A 60 2.00 10.74 11.49
N ARG A 61 1.39 9.70 12.04
CA ARG A 61 0.01 9.71 12.53
C ARG A 61 -0.07 10.42 13.88
N GLU A 62 -1.28 10.81 14.31
CA GLU A 62 -1.53 11.46 15.62
C GLU A 62 -0.96 10.67 16.81
N ASN A 63 -0.92 9.34 16.71
CA ASN A 63 -0.41 8.45 17.75
C ASN A 63 1.11 8.21 17.68
N GLY A 64 1.84 8.90 16.80
CA GLY A 64 3.29 8.80 16.65
C GLY A 64 3.78 7.61 15.82
N THR A 65 2.90 6.77 15.26
CA THR A 65 3.33 5.74 14.33
C THR A 65 3.50 6.30 12.92
N VAL A 66 4.44 5.73 12.16
CA VAL A 66 4.60 6.08 10.73
C VAL A 66 3.44 5.51 9.90
N CYS A 67 3.13 6.17 8.80
CA CYS A 67 2.13 5.72 7.84
C CYS A 67 2.54 4.41 7.18
N ASP A 68 1.52 3.65 6.74
CA ASP A 68 1.74 2.38 6.07
C ASP A 68 1.83 2.60 4.56
N PHE A 69 2.71 1.86 3.90
CA PHE A 69 2.82 1.73 2.45
C PHE A 69 2.40 0.32 2.05
N ASP A 70 1.09 0.14 1.86
CA ASP A 70 0.52 -1.16 1.52
C ASP A 70 0.51 -1.36 0.00
N THR A 71 1.12 -2.45 -0.45
CA THR A 71 1.29 -2.75 -1.88
C THR A 71 0.75 -4.13 -2.22
N LEU A 72 0.01 -4.20 -3.32
CA LEU A 72 -0.39 -5.45 -3.97
C LEU A 72 0.46 -5.65 -5.22
N VAL A 73 1.35 -6.65 -5.21
CA VAL A 73 2.08 -7.10 -6.39
C VAL A 73 1.18 -8.04 -7.17
N CYS A 74 0.88 -7.74 -8.43
CA CYS A 74 -0.01 -8.51 -9.30
C CYS A 74 0.64 -9.82 -9.80
N SER A 75 1.23 -10.58 -8.89
CA SER A 75 1.81 -11.90 -9.11
C SER A 75 1.49 -12.80 -7.91
N PRO A 76 1.21 -14.09 -8.14
CA PRO A 76 1.17 -15.09 -7.08
C PRO A 76 2.55 -15.68 -6.74
N ASP A 77 3.60 -15.31 -7.49
CA ASP A 77 4.96 -15.83 -7.33
C ASP A 77 5.67 -15.17 -6.14
N GLY A 78 6.08 -15.98 -5.16
CA GLY A 78 6.76 -15.54 -3.94
C GLY A 78 8.07 -14.80 -4.23
N ASP A 79 8.86 -15.27 -5.19
CA ASP A 79 10.15 -14.65 -5.52
C ASP A 79 9.95 -13.26 -6.12
N VAL A 80 8.89 -13.09 -6.92
CA VAL A 80 8.50 -11.80 -7.49
C VAL A 80 8.04 -10.85 -6.37
N ILE A 81 7.20 -11.34 -5.44
CA ILE A 81 6.70 -10.54 -4.30
C ILE A 81 7.86 -10.08 -3.41
N ASP A 82 8.78 -10.99 -3.07
CA ASP A 82 9.93 -10.71 -2.22
C ASP A 82 10.89 -9.72 -2.89
N THR A 83 11.09 -9.85 -4.22
CA THR A 83 11.92 -8.90 -4.98
C THR A 83 11.33 -7.48 -4.94
N HIS A 84 10.00 -7.35 -5.12
CA HIS A 84 9.33 -6.05 -4.99
C HIS A 84 9.42 -5.52 -3.56
N GLY A 85 9.21 -6.38 -2.57
CA GLY A 85 9.32 -6.02 -1.15
C GLY A 85 10.70 -5.49 -0.79
N LYS A 86 11.75 -6.09 -1.34
CA LYS A 86 13.13 -5.62 -1.16
C LYS A 86 13.35 -4.25 -1.78
N VAL A 87 12.94 -4.03 -3.03
CA VAL A 87 13.09 -2.72 -3.69
C VAL A 87 12.31 -1.63 -2.93
N ILE A 88 11.07 -1.90 -2.53
CA ILE A 88 10.28 -0.96 -1.71
C ILE A 88 10.99 -0.68 -0.37
N GLY A 89 11.52 -1.72 0.28
CA GLY A 89 12.29 -1.61 1.51
C GLY A 89 13.54 -0.75 1.37
N ASP A 90 14.33 -0.98 0.31
CA ASP A 90 15.57 -0.26 0.05
C ASP A 90 15.30 1.23 -0.29
N VAL A 91 14.21 1.52 -0.99
CA VAL A 91 13.81 2.88 -1.39
C VAL A 91 13.19 3.67 -0.23
N ILE A 92 12.28 3.06 0.53
CA ILE A 92 11.47 3.74 1.56
C ILE A 92 12.15 3.72 2.93
N GLY A 93 12.88 2.64 3.24
CA GLY A 93 13.56 2.48 4.53
C GLY A 93 12.61 2.60 5.72
N GLU A 94 13.05 3.31 6.76
CA GLU A 94 12.30 3.52 8.01
C GLU A 94 11.28 4.68 7.92
N GLU A 95 11.09 5.27 6.73
CA GLU A 95 10.19 6.41 6.57
C GLU A 95 8.71 5.99 6.68
N MET A 96 8.38 4.74 6.34
CA MET A 96 7.03 4.17 6.38
C MET A 96 7.04 2.70 6.82
N THR A 97 5.90 2.20 7.31
CA THR A 97 5.71 0.76 7.56
C THR A 97 5.32 0.09 6.25
N ILE A 98 6.11 -0.88 5.78
CA ILE A 98 5.89 -1.49 4.46
C ILE A 98 5.15 -2.81 4.61
N SER A 99 4.09 -3.00 3.81
CA SER A 99 3.40 -4.28 3.67
C SER A 99 3.29 -4.62 2.18
N VAL A 100 3.78 -5.79 1.78
CA VAL A 100 3.73 -6.23 0.37
C VAL A 100 3.05 -7.58 0.28
N PHE A 101 2.04 -7.67 -0.57
CA PHE A 101 1.22 -8.88 -0.73
C PHE A 101 1.14 -9.28 -2.21
N GLY A 102 1.10 -10.58 -2.45
CA GLY A 102 0.76 -11.12 -3.77
C GLY A 102 -0.72 -10.97 -4.06
N LEU A 103 -1.04 -10.64 -5.30
CA LEU A 103 -2.38 -10.59 -5.84
C LEU A 103 -2.42 -11.35 -7.16
N ARG A 104 -3.29 -12.35 -7.25
CA ARG A 104 -3.56 -12.99 -8.53
C ARG A 104 -4.33 -12.02 -9.43
N PRO A 105 -3.88 -11.74 -10.67
CA PRO A 105 -4.61 -10.90 -11.60
C PRO A 105 -6.04 -11.39 -11.79
N TYR A 106 -7.01 -10.48 -11.81
CA TYR A 106 -8.42 -10.83 -11.91
C TYR A 106 -8.75 -11.67 -13.15
N ARG A 107 -8.08 -11.42 -14.29
CA ARG A 107 -8.24 -12.23 -15.51
C ARG A 107 -7.85 -13.71 -15.34
N ASP A 108 -6.92 -13.99 -14.43
CA ASP A 108 -6.38 -15.32 -14.16
C ASP A 108 -7.07 -15.98 -12.95
N ASN A 109 -8.05 -15.27 -12.38
CA ASN A 109 -8.79 -15.66 -11.22
C ASN A 109 -9.96 -16.57 -11.60
N LYS A 110 -9.76 -17.88 -11.42
CA LYS A 110 -10.77 -18.89 -11.75
C LYS A 110 -11.99 -18.91 -10.80
N ARG A 111 -11.96 -18.15 -9.70
CA ARG A 111 -13.01 -18.18 -8.66
C ARG A 111 -13.84 -16.88 -8.60
N GLY A 112 -13.43 -15.83 -9.30
CA GLY A 112 -14.08 -14.52 -9.25
C GLY A 112 -13.92 -13.76 -7.93
N LEU A 113 -12.96 -14.15 -7.08
CA LEU A 113 -12.72 -13.59 -5.75
C LEU A 113 -11.29 -13.07 -5.65
N LEU A 114 -11.03 -11.81 -5.28
CA LEU A 114 -9.65 -11.30 -5.08
C LEU A 114 -8.83 -12.27 -4.21
N ASP A 115 -7.96 -13.07 -4.85
CA ASP A 115 -7.13 -14.08 -4.21
C ASP A 115 -5.87 -13.34 -3.73
N PHE A 116 -5.94 -12.77 -2.53
CA PHE A 116 -4.77 -12.26 -1.83
C PHE A 116 -3.90 -13.42 -1.36
N VAL A 117 -2.61 -13.38 -1.66
CA VAL A 117 -1.61 -14.34 -1.21
C VAL A 117 -0.82 -13.68 -0.08
N GLY A 118 -1.23 -13.95 1.17
CA GLY A 118 -0.67 -13.33 2.37
C GLY A 118 -1.24 -13.94 3.67
N GLY A 119 -0.51 -13.81 4.78
CA GLY A 119 -0.85 -14.41 6.07
C GLY A 119 -2.18 -13.89 6.64
N ARG A 120 -3.07 -14.82 6.98
CA ARG A 120 -4.41 -14.57 7.54
C ARG A 120 -4.30 -14.17 9.01
N TYR A 121 -5.04 -13.14 9.43
CA TYR A 121 -5.27 -12.89 10.85
C TYR A 121 -6.57 -13.58 11.29
N VAL A 122 -6.52 -14.33 12.38
CA VAL A 122 -7.67 -14.98 13.02
C VAL A 122 -7.85 -14.32 14.38
N ASP A 123 -9.04 -13.79 14.66
CA ASP A 123 -9.31 -13.22 15.99
C ASP A 123 -9.45 -14.32 17.06
N SER A 124 -9.54 -13.93 18.32
CA SER A 124 -9.70 -14.86 19.45
C SER A 124 -11.01 -15.66 19.42
N ASN A 125 -11.95 -15.30 18.56
CA ASN A 125 -13.25 -15.95 18.39
C ASN A 125 -13.29 -16.83 17.13
N GLY A 126 -12.17 -16.97 16.40
CA GLY A 126 -12.09 -17.77 15.18
C GLY A 126 -12.73 -17.11 13.95
N ASN A 127 -13.10 -15.83 14.03
CA ASN A 127 -13.70 -15.12 12.92
C ASN A 127 -12.63 -14.61 11.95
N LEU A 128 -12.95 -14.68 10.67
CA LEU A 128 -12.07 -14.33 9.57
C LEU A 128 -12.41 -12.92 9.08
N PHE A 129 -11.45 -12.00 9.12
CA PHE A 129 -11.69 -10.60 8.82
C PHE A 129 -10.72 -10.01 7.79
N TRP A 130 -11.24 -9.02 7.07
CA TRP A 130 -10.50 -8.03 6.31
C TRP A 130 -10.80 -6.66 6.93
N ARG A 131 -9.84 -6.03 7.63
CA ARG A 131 -10.04 -4.67 8.16
C ARG A 131 -9.73 -3.66 7.07
N LEU A 132 -10.77 -2.98 6.58
CA LEU A 132 -10.66 -1.92 5.58
C LEU A 132 -10.53 -0.51 6.18
N ASN A 133 -10.56 -0.39 7.52
CA ASN A 133 -10.31 0.84 8.27
C ASN A 133 -9.81 0.53 9.69
N GLY A 134 -8.95 1.40 10.23
CA GLY A 134 -8.51 1.36 11.63
C GLY A 134 -9.48 2.14 12.53
N ASN A 135 -10.02 1.51 13.56
CA ASN A 135 -10.76 2.23 14.61
C ASN A 135 -9.79 2.77 15.67
N LYS A 136 -9.99 4.02 16.10
CA LYS A 136 -9.36 4.59 17.31
C LYS A 136 -9.64 3.65 18.49
N PHE A 137 -8.59 3.14 19.13
CA PHE A 137 -8.70 2.49 20.44
C PHE A 137 -9.10 3.56 21.46
N THR A 138 -10.38 3.60 21.83
CA THR A 138 -10.84 4.16 23.11
C THR A 138 -11.29 3.01 23.99
N GLY A 139 -10.34 2.18 24.43
CA GLY A 139 -10.60 1.13 25.41
C GLY A 139 -10.20 1.59 26.80
N LYS A 140 -11.17 2.08 27.58
CA LYS A 140 -11.04 2.08 29.05
C LYS A 140 -10.92 0.62 29.50
N LYS A 141 -9.89 0.32 30.30
CA LYS A 141 -9.81 -0.94 31.05
C LYS A 141 -10.92 -0.96 32.11
N HIS A 142 -11.72 -2.01 32.09
CA HIS A 142 -12.39 -2.54 33.28
C HIS A 142 -11.98 -4.00 33.43
#